data_AF-A0A1H8S5F2-F1
#
_entry.id   AF-A0A1H8S5F2-F1
#
_cell.length_a   1.000
_cell.length_b   1.000
_cell.length_c   1.000
_cell.angle_alpha   90.00
_cell.angle_beta   90.00
_cell.angle_gamma   90.00
#
_symmetry.space_group_name_H-M   'P 1'
#
loop_
_entity.id
_entity.type
_entity.pdbx_description
1 polymer ?
#
loop_
_entity_poly.entity_id
_entity_poly.type
_entity_poly.pdbx_seq_one_letter_code
_entity_poly.pdbx_strand_id
1 'polypeptide(L)' 'MDYAFKYRLFPDSQQREQLDWVRDTVRQLYNHALHRYNRIPETEGTVKQRVTQVRDEIPDLKDW' A
#
# COMPACT_ATOMS: atom_id res chain seq x y z
N MET A 1 -10.72 12.20 -3.59
CA MET A 1 -11.08 11.22 -2.54
C MET A 1 -11.78 12.00 -1.43
N ASP A 2 -13.09 12.21 -1.57
CA ASP A 2 -13.90 12.88 -0.54
C ASP A 2 -14.41 11.83 0.46
N TYR A 3 -13.53 11.43 1.37
CA TYR A 3 -13.96 10.66 2.54
C TYR A 3 -14.47 11.65 3.58
N ALA A 4 -15.79 11.80 3.64
CA ALA A 4 -16.44 12.50 4.75
C ALA A 4 -16.29 11.65 6.02
N PHE A 5 -15.21 11.86 6.77
CA PHE A 5 -15.03 11.21 8.06
C PHE A 5 -16.18 11.64 8.99
N LYS A 6 -17.07 10.71 9.30
CA LYS A 6 -18.22 10.89 10.22
C LYS A 6 -17.81 11.44 11.59
N TYR A 7 -16.54 11.24 11.96
CA TYR A 7 -15.90 11.81 13.13
C TYR A 7 -14.70 12.65 12.67
N ARG A 8 -14.74 13.95 12.98
CA ARG A 8 -13.60 14.84 12.74
C ARG A 8 -12.54 14.51 13.78
N LEU A 9 -11.50 13.80 13.37
CA LEU A 9 -10.35 13.54 14.22
C LEU A 9 -9.58 14.85 14.40
N PHE A 10 -9.27 15.21 15.64
CA PHE A 10 -8.39 16.32 15.98
C PHE A 10 -7.09 15.75 16.56
N PRO A 11 -6.25 15.12 15.72
CA PRO A 11 -5.03 14.51 16.19
C PRO A 11 -4.10 15.57 16.78
N ASP A 12 -3.39 15.24 17.85
CA ASP A 12 -2.25 16.04 18.31
C ASP A 12 -1.08 15.97 17.31
N SER A 13 0.01 16.69 17.58
CA SER A 13 1.18 16.72 16.69
C SER A 13 1.81 15.35 16.49
N GLN A 14 1.89 14.53 17.55
CA GLN A 14 2.48 13.20 17.49
C GLN A 14 1.59 12.25 16.67
N GLN A 15 0.29 12.32 16.89
CA GLN A 15 -0.69 11.54 16.13
C GLN A 15 -0.68 11.93 14.65
N ARG A 16 -0.53 13.23 14.32
CA ARG A 16 -0.39 13.67 12.92
C ARG A 16 0.85 13.10 12.26
N GLU A 17 1.99 13.16 12.92
CA GLU A 17 3.24 12.62 12.40
C GLU A 17 3.13 11.11 12.14
N GLN A 18 2.55 10.36 13.08
CA GLN A 18 2.32 8.92 12.92
C GLN A 18 1.37 8.62 11.74
N LEU A 19 0.29 9.39 11.59
CA LEU A 19 -0.65 9.23 10.47
C LEU A 19 0.02 9.55 9.13
N ASP A 20 0.82 10.60 9.06
CA ASP A 20 1.56 10.95 7.84
C ASP A 20 2.62 9.91 7.50
N TRP A 21 3.32 9.35 8.50
CA TRP A 21 4.24 8.23 8.30
C TRP A 21 3.51 7.01 7.73
N VAL A 22 2.38 6.60 8.34
CA VAL A 22 1.57 5.48 7.83
C VAL A 22 1.08 5.76 6.42
N ARG A 23 0.59 6.97 6.14
CA ARG A 23 0.11 7.36 4.81
C ARG A 23 1.23 7.25 3.79
N ASP A 24 2.43 7.70 4.13
CA ASP A 24 3.58 7.66 3.23
C ASP A 24 4.05 6.23 2.98
N THR A 25 4.16 5.40 4.02
CA THR A 25 4.51 3.98 3.88
C THR A 25 3.51 3.23 3.00
N VAL A 26 2.20 3.41 3.23
CA VAL A 26 1.15 2.78 2.41
C VAL A 26 1.23 3.25 0.96
N ARG A 27 1.50 4.55 0.72
CA ARG A 27 1.67 5.11 -0.63
C ARG A 27 2.88 4.49 -1.35
N GLN A 28 4.02 4.39 -0.67
CA GLN A 28 5.23 3.77 -1.23
C GLN A 28 4.99 2.30 -1.59
N LEU A 29 4.41 1.54 -0.65
CA LEU A 29 4.09 0.13 -0.86
C LEU A 29 3.10 -0.06 -2.02
N TYR A 30 2.05 0.75 -2.11
CA TYR A 30 1.09 0.70 -3.21
C TYR A 30 1.76 0.94 -4.56
N ASN A 31 2.58 2.00 -4.67
CA ASN A 31 3.28 2.33 -5.91
C ASN A 31 4.23 1.20 -6.34
N HIS A 32 4.96 0.63 -5.38
CA HIS A 32 5.84 -0.53 -5.62
C HIS A 32 5.03 -1.73 -6.12
N ALA A 33 3.97 -2.11 -5.41
CA ALA A 33 3.15 -3.26 -5.76
C ALA A 33 2.47 -3.10 -7.13
N LEU A 34 1.93 -1.91 -7.42
CA LEU A 34 1.32 -1.62 -8.72
C LEU A 34 2.35 -1.72 -9.86
N HIS A 35 3.55 -1.21 -9.63
CA HIS A 35 4.65 -1.28 -10.60
C HIS A 35 5.09 -2.72 -10.88
N ARG A 36 5.19 -3.57 -9.84
CA ARG A 36 5.47 -5.01 -10.00
C ARG A 36 4.33 -5.70 -10.75
N TYR A 37 3.08 -5.47 -10.34
CA TYR A 37 1.91 -6.07 -10.96
C TYR A 37 1.80 -5.78 -12.46
N ASN A 38 2.07 -4.55 -12.87
CA ASN A 38 2.01 -4.14 -14.28
C ASN A 38 3.09 -4.81 -15.16
N ARG A 39 4.12 -5.42 -14.57
CA ARG A 39 5.19 -6.15 -15.28
C ARG A 39 4.91 -7.64 -15.44
N ILE A 40 3.95 -8.18 -14.68
CA ILE A 40 3.52 -9.57 -14.75
C ILE A 40 2.58 -9.70 -15.97
N PRO A 41 2.88 -10.54 -16.98
CA PRO A 41 1.99 -10.76 -18.11
C PRO A 41 0.60 -11.25 -17.69
N GLU A 42 -0.44 -10.87 -18.44
CA GLU A 42 -1.81 -11.33 -18.17
C GLU A 42 -1.98 -12.84 -18.33
N THR A 43 -1.10 -13.47 -19.12
CA THR A 43 -1.06 -14.92 -19.33
C THR A 43 -0.47 -15.70 -18.15
N GLU A 44 0.21 -15.03 -17.21
CA GLU A 44 0.86 -15.67 -16.05
C GLU A 44 -0.16 -16.17 -15.00
N GLY A 45 -1.43 -15.77 -15.14
CA GLY A 45 -2.53 -16.32 -14.36
C GLY A 45 -3.69 -15.36 -14.21
N THR A 46 -4.65 -15.75 -13.39
CA THR A 46 -5.77 -14.88 -13.02
C THR A 46 -5.28 -13.63 -12.28
N VAL A 47 -6.07 -12.56 -12.30
CA VAL A 47 -5.80 -11.32 -11.54
C VAL A 47 -5.45 -11.63 -10.08
N LYS A 48 -6.18 -12.54 -9.44
CA LYS A 48 -5.95 -12.92 -8.04
C LYS A 48 -4.58 -13.58 -7.83
N GLN A 49 -4.15 -14.46 -8.73
CA GLN A 49 -2.85 -15.12 -8.65
C GLN A 49 -1.71 -14.10 -8.80
N ARG A 50 -1.81 -13.23 -9.81
CA ARG A 50 -0.83 -12.16 -10.07
C ARG A 50 -0.72 -11.17 -8.91
N VAL A 51 -1.84 -10.81 -8.28
CA VAL A 51 -1.84 -9.96 -7.06
C VAL A 51 -1.23 -10.70 -5.86
N THR A 52 -1.52 -11.99 -5.71
CA THR A 52 -0.98 -12.80 -4.61
C THR A 52 0.55 -12.92 -4.72
N GLN A 53 1.06 -13.12 -5.93
CA GLN A 53 2.50 -13.15 -6.20
C GLN A 53 3.20 -11.88 -5.71
N VAL A 54 2.71 -10.69 -6.08
CA VAL A 54 3.28 -9.42 -5.61
C VAL A 54 3.13 -9.25 -4.10
N ARG A 55 2.01 -9.69 -3.51
CA ARG A 55 1.80 -9.61 -2.06
C ARG A 55 2.82 -10.44 -1.29
N ASP A 56 3.16 -11.61 -1.82
CA ASP A 56 4.07 -12.54 -1.15
C ASP A 56 5.54 -12.05 -1.19
N GLU A 57 5.86 -11.05 -2.03
CA GLU A 57 7.16 -10.33 -2.03
C GLU A 57 7.26 -9.27 -0.92
N ILE A 58 6.15 -8.85 -0.30
CA ILE A 58 6.14 -7.76 0.69
C ILE A 58 6.98 -8.07 1.95
N PRO A 59 6.98 -9.28 2.52
CA PRO A 59 7.85 -9.63 3.65
C PRO A 59 9.33 -9.42 3.35
N ASP A 60 9.79 -9.73 2.14
CA ASP A 60 11.19 -9.59 1.74
C ASP A 60 11.63 -8.12 1.71
N LEU A 61 10.70 -7.17 1.54
CA LEU A 61 10.98 -5.73 1.65
C LEU A 61 11.31 -5.27 3.08
N LYS A 62 11.10 -6.14 4.09
CA LYS A 62 11.43 -5.84 5.50
C LYS A 62 12.85 -6.25 5.86
N ASP A 63 13.51 -7.05 5.04
CA ASP A 63 14.92 -7.39 5.20
C ASP A 63 15.77 -6.26 4.60
N TRP A 64 15.94 -5.18 5.39
CA TRP A 64 16.79 -4.02 5.07
C TRP A 64 17.83 -3.76 6.15
#